data_AF-A0A938VG37-F1
#
_entry.id   AF-A0A938VG37-F1
#
_cell.length_a   1.000
_cell.length_b   1.000
_cell.length_c   1.000
_cell.angle_alpha   90.00
_cell.angle_beta   90.00
_cell.angle_gamma   90.00
#
_symmetry.space_group_name_H-M   'P 1'
#
loop_
_entity.id
_entity.type
_entity.pdbx_description
1 polymer ?
#
loop_
_entity_poly.entity_id
_entity_poly.type
_entity_poly.pdbx_seq_one_letter_code
_entity_poly.pdbx_strand_id
1 'polypeptide(L)'
;MACRGDGDGACVFLDRLGDERLAAKAASIGSEPHGRGVGQAWHLALLETLGYSSNRGAMRRLAETVDLRTVEAISHSATDDSAAETDLFAHVMFAAGLGDYPRSRGGIAVPPLRRGDWNLLGQRPLNRPERRLTGFARLLGRSRFDTLWVAIPELVRAGGLDDPLATGLRLIDLLRVDRSHVPAIVTTYQDTPRSIEFWRL
;
A
#
# COMPACT_ATOMS: atom_id res chain seq x y z
N MET A 1 15.14 -3.39 -22.73
CA MET A 1 16.40 -4.07 -22.39
C MET A 1 16.24 -5.51 -22.84
N ALA A 2 16.69 -5.83 -24.05
CA ALA A 2 16.40 -7.11 -24.70
C ALA A 2 17.59 -8.07 -24.48
N CYS A 3 17.31 -9.25 -23.92
CA CYS A 3 18.27 -10.35 -23.90
C CYS A 3 18.53 -10.76 -25.37
N ARG A 4 19.75 -10.56 -25.89
CA ARG A 4 20.18 -11.10 -27.19
C ARG A 4 21.52 -11.78 -27.01
N GLY A 5 21.49 -13.12 -26.94
CA GLY A 5 22.63 -14.03 -26.76
C GLY A 5 22.22 -15.27 -25.96
N ASP A 6 23.06 -16.32 -25.91
CA ASP A 6 22.88 -17.63 -25.23
C ASP A 6 22.36 -17.60 -23.77
N GLY A 7 22.15 -16.42 -23.17
CA GLY A 7 21.38 -16.21 -21.94
C GLY A 7 19.85 -16.24 -22.10
N ASP A 8 19.33 -16.60 -23.28
CA ASP A 8 17.90 -16.63 -23.58
C ASP A 8 17.12 -17.60 -22.67
N GLY A 9 17.71 -18.75 -22.33
CA GLY A 9 17.09 -19.72 -21.43
C GLY A 9 16.87 -19.20 -20.01
N ALA A 10 17.79 -18.36 -19.50
CA ALA A 10 17.65 -17.75 -18.18
C ALA A 10 16.58 -16.65 -18.17
N CYS A 11 16.49 -15.83 -19.22
CA CYS A 11 15.46 -14.81 -19.34
C CYS A 11 14.06 -15.46 -19.44
N VAL A 12 13.90 -16.44 -20.35
CA VAL A 12 12.64 -17.20 -20.50
C VAL A 12 12.22 -17.89 -19.19
N PHE A 13 13.18 -18.46 -18.46
CA PHE A 13 12.90 -19.08 -17.16
C PHE A 13 12.43 -18.06 -16.11
N LEU A 14 13.09 -16.90 -16.01
CA LEU A 14 12.70 -15.84 -15.07
C LEU A 14 11.34 -15.23 -15.42
N ASP A 15 11.04 -15.06 -16.70
CA ASP A 15 9.75 -14.55 -17.17
C ASP A 15 8.63 -15.53 -16.80
N ARG A 16 8.82 -16.83 -17.05
CA ARG A 16 7.86 -17.87 -16.64
C ARG A 16 7.62 -17.89 -15.14
N LEU A 17 8.68 -17.78 -14.32
CA LEU A 17 8.52 -17.69 -12.86
C LEU A 17 7.79 -16.41 -12.43
N GLY A 18 8.02 -15.30 -13.15
CA GLY A 18 7.29 -14.06 -12.98
C GLY A 18 5.79 -14.24 -13.22
N ASP A 19 5.43 -14.86 -14.33
CA ASP A 19 4.06 -15.16 -14.73
C ASP A 19 3.37 -16.12 -13.76
N GLU A 20 4.03 -17.20 -13.35
CA GLU A 20 3.50 -18.15 -12.37
C GLU A 20 3.20 -17.45 -11.02
N ARG A 21 4.12 -16.60 -10.55
CA ARG A 21 3.93 -15.84 -9.31
C ARG A 21 2.79 -14.83 -9.44
N LEU A 22 2.68 -14.18 -10.60
CA LEU A 22 1.62 -13.21 -10.87
C LEU A 22 0.26 -13.91 -10.94
N ALA A 23 0.16 -15.03 -11.65
CA ALA A 23 -1.05 -15.85 -11.75
C ALA A 23 -1.49 -16.37 -10.38
N ALA A 24 -0.55 -16.89 -9.57
CA ALA A 24 -0.83 -17.32 -8.21
C ALA A 24 -1.37 -16.17 -7.34
N LYS A 25 -0.79 -14.96 -7.46
CA LYS A 25 -1.27 -13.79 -6.73
C LYS A 25 -2.65 -13.34 -7.20
N ALA A 26 -2.90 -13.33 -8.51
CA ALA A 26 -4.20 -12.99 -9.09
C ALA A 26 -5.29 -13.99 -8.65
N ALA A 27 -5.00 -15.29 -8.69
CA ALA A 27 -5.91 -16.33 -8.23
C ALA A 27 -6.24 -16.18 -6.73
N SER A 28 -5.23 -15.91 -5.90
CA SER A 28 -5.43 -15.63 -4.47
C SER A 28 -6.39 -14.45 -4.28
N ILE A 29 -6.14 -13.32 -4.96
CA ILE A 29 -7.00 -12.12 -4.86
C ILE A 29 -8.41 -12.40 -5.38
N GLY A 30 -8.56 -13.15 -6.48
CA GLY A 30 -9.85 -13.46 -7.09
C GLY A 30 -10.72 -14.41 -6.26
N SER A 31 -10.13 -15.17 -5.33
CA SER A 31 -10.88 -16.10 -4.47
C SER A 31 -11.56 -15.44 -3.26
N GLU A 32 -10.97 -14.37 -2.72
CA GLU A 32 -11.42 -13.69 -1.48
C GLU A 32 -12.76 -12.91 -1.55
N PRO A 33 -13.23 -12.35 -2.69
CA PRO A 33 -14.42 -11.51 -2.74
C PRO A 33 -15.71 -12.17 -2.26
N HIS A 34 -15.83 -13.49 -2.37
CA HIS A 34 -17.06 -14.24 -2.08
C HIS A 34 -17.55 -14.13 -0.62
N GLY A 35 -16.66 -13.79 0.32
CA GLY A 35 -17.02 -13.66 1.74
C GLY A 35 -16.99 -12.24 2.31
N ARG A 36 -16.28 -11.30 1.64
CA ARG A 36 -15.97 -9.97 2.21
C ARG A 36 -16.35 -8.81 1.29
N GLY A 37 -16.77 -9.09 0.06
CA GLY A 37 -16.98 -8.08 -0.97
C GLY A 37 -15.68 -7.69 -1.67
N VAL A 38 -15.81 -7.18 -2.90
CA VAL A 38 -14.68 -6.86 -3.79
C VAL A 38 -13.78 -5.78 -3.18
N GLY A 39 -14.35 -4.70 -2.63
CA GLY A 39 -13.57 -3.62 -2.03
C GLY A 39 -12.68 -4.09 -0.89
N GLN A 40 -13.21 -4.89 0.05
CA GLN A 40 -12.42 -5.40 1.17
C GLN A 40 -11.32 -6.36 0.70
N ALA A 41 -11.59 -7.21 -0.30
CA ALA A 41 -10.57 -8.08 -0.88
C ALA A 41 -9.41 -7.28 -1.50
N TRP A 42 -9.71 -6.19 -2.22
CA TRP A 42 -8.71 -5.27 -2.75
C TRP A 42 -7.92 -4.55 -1.67
N HIS A 43 -8.60 -4.08 -0.63
CA HIS A 43 -7.97 -3.44 0.53
C HIS A 43 -6.95 -4.38 1.19
N LEU A 44 -7.34 -5.63 1.47
CA LEU A 44 -6.45 -6.66 2.03
C LEU A 44 -5.25 -6.93 1.12
N ALA A 45 -5.51 -7.13 -0.17
CA ALA A 45 -4.48 -7.40 -1.16
C ALA A 45 -3.47 -6.25 -1.28
N LEU A 46 -3.93 -5.00 -1.23
CA LEU A 46 -3.10 -3.81 -1.31
C LEU A 46 -2.17 -3.72 -0.11
N LEU A 47 -2.69 -3.78 1.12
CA LEU A 47 -1.87 -3.74 2.33
C LEU A 47 -0.89 -4.92 2.40
N GLU A 48 -1.35 -6.13 2.11
CA GLU A 48 -0.46 -7.30 2.08
C GLU A 48 0.69 -7.11 1.08
N THR A 49 0.42 -6.51 -0.09
CA THR A 49 1.43 -6.23 -1.12
C THR A 49 2.41 -5.14 -0.69
N LEU A 50 1.98 -4.20 0.16
CA LEU A 50 2.91 -3.29 0.83
C LEU A 50 3.83 -4.02 1.82
N GLY A 51 3.50 -5.23 2.25
CA GLY A 51 4.40 -6.05 3.05
C GLY A 51 5.52 -6.68 2.21
N TYR A 52 6.78 -6.33 2.48
CA TYR A 52 7.91 -7.17 2.08
C TYR A 52 7.83 -8.53 2.77
N SER A 53 8.60 -9.52 2.30
CA SER A 53 8.59 -10.89 2.84
C SER A 53 8.62 -10.95 4.36
N SER A 54 9.40 -10.08 5.03
CA SER A 54 9.53 -10.03 6.48
C SER A 54 8.36 -9.39 7.24
N ASN A 55 7.54 -8.56 6.58
CA ASN A 55 6.43 -7.82 7.20
C ASN A 55 5.06 -8.12 6.56
N ARG A 56 4.96 -9.09 5.65
CA ARG A 56 3.71 -9.45 4.98
C ARG A 56 2.63 -9.87 5.97
N GLY A 57 3.00 -10.67 6.98
CA GLY A 57 2.07 -11.09 8.04
C GLY A 57 1.55 -9.92 8.87
N ALA A 58 2.41 -8.97 9.23
CA ALA A 58 2.02 -7.76 9.97
C ALA A 58 1.08 -6.88 9.14
N MET A 59 1.38 -6.66 7.86
CA MET A 59 0.52 -5.89 6.96
C MET A 59 -0.84 -6.55 6.73
N ARG A 60 -0.89 -7.89 6.63
CA ARG A 60 -2.16 -8.62 6.54
C ARG A 60 -3.01 -8.44 7.79
N ARG A 61 -2.42 -8.60 8.98
CA ARG A 61 -3.13 -8.36 10.26
C ARG A 61 -3.60 -6.91 10.39
N LEU A 62 -2.78 -5.96 9.93
CA LEU A 62 -3.16 -4.55 9.88
C LEU A 62 -4.37 -4.32 8.99
N ALA A 63 -4.43 -4.96 7.82
CA ALA A 63 -5.55 -4.88 6.89
C ALA A 63 -6.85 -5.53 7.41
N GLU A 64 -6.73 -6.48 8.33
CA GLU A 64 -7.86 -7.05 9.06
C GLU A 64 -8.30 -6.16 10.23
N THR A 65 -7.36 -5.39 10.79
CA THR A 65 -7.60 -4.46 11.91
C THR A 65 -8.22 -3.14 11.44
N VAL A 66 -7.76 -2.63 10.29
CA VAL A 66 -8.25 -1.42 9.64
C VAL A 66 -9.14 -1.85 8.49
N ASP A 67 -10.41 -2.14 8.74
CA ASP A 67 -11.31 -2.57 7.67
C ASP A 67 -11.62 -1.44 6.67
N LEU A 68 -12.10 -1.81 5.48
CA LEU A 68 -12.42 -0.85 4.43
C LEU A 68 -13.51 0.14 4.86
N ARG A 69 -14.50 -0.30 5.66
CA ARG A 69 -15.59 0.58 6.11
C ARG A 69 -15.06 1.70 6.99
N THR A 70 -14.06 1.41 7.82
CA THR A 70 -13.39 2.37 8.68
C THR A 70 -12.58 3.36 7.86
N VAL A 71 -11.85 2.89 6.85
CA VAL A 71 -11.16 3.75 5.88
C VAL A 71 -12.14 4.69 5.20
N GLU A 72 -13.23 4.15 4.66
CA GLU A 72 -14.26 4.94 3.98
C GLU A 72 -14.89 5.96 4.94
N ALA A 73 -15.24 5.57 6.16
CA ALA A 73 -15.81 6.49 7.15
C ALA A 73 -14.87 7.66 7.47
N ILE A 74 -13.57 7.38 7.66
CA ILE A 74 -12.56 8.42 7.90
C ILE A 74 -12.49 9.36 6.68
N SER A 75 -12.31 8.80 5.48
CA SER A 75 -12.21 9.57 4.24
C SER A 75 -13.43 10.47 3.98
N HIS A 76 -14.64 9.96 4.19
CA HIS A 76 -15.88 10.72 3.97
C HIS A 76 -16.12 11.79 5.03
N SER A 77 -15.59 11.60 6.25
CA SER A 77 -15.74 12.59 7.34
C SER A 77 -14.78 13.78 7.24
N ALA A 78 -13.74 13.66 6.42
CA ALA A 78 -12.71 14.68 6.25
C ALA A 78 -13.20 15.85 5.37
N THR A 79 -12.74 17.06 5.70
CA THR A 79 -13.13 18.29 4.98
C THR A 79 -12.58 18.34 3.55
N ASP A 80 -11.36 17.86 3.36
CA ASP A 80 -10.61 17.85 2.11
C ASP A 80 -9.68 16.62 2.04
N ASP A 81 -9.04 16.42 0.88
CA ASP A 81 -8.14 15.28 0.65
C ASP A 81 -6.94 15.27 1.61
N SER A 82 -6.46 16.44 2.03
CA SER A 82 -5.31 16.59 2.94
C SER A 82 -5.69 16.19 4.37
N ALA A 83 -6.88 16.60 4.83
CA ALA A 83 -7.47 16.15 6.08
C ALA A 83 -7.69 14.63 6.05
N ALA A 84 -8.20 14.09 4.93
CA ALA A 84 -8.40 12.64 4.77
C ALA A 84 -7.08 11.87 4.86
N GLU A 85 -6.04 12.32 4.16
CA GLU A 85 -4.69 11.74 4.24
C GLU A 85 -4.16 11.75 5.67
N THR A 86 -4.29 12.89 6.37
CA THR A 86 -3.78 13.07 7.73
C THR A 86 -4.49 12.15 8.71
N ASP A 87 -5.83 12.09 8.66
CA ASP A 87 -6.63 11.27 9.57
C ASP A 87 -6.42 9.78 9.31
N LEU A 88 -6.35 9.37 8.04
CA LEU A 88 -6.03 8.00 7.66
C LEU A 88 -4.62 7.59 8.10
N PHE A 89 -3.63 8.47 7.90
CA PHE A 89 -2.26 8.20 8.31
C PHE A 89 -2.21 7.98 9.83
N ALA A 90 -2.82 8.88 10.60
CA ALA A 90 -2.84 8.78 12.05
C ALA A 90 -3.55 7.48 12.52
N HIS A 91 -4.69 7.15 11.92
CA HIS A 91 -5.43 5.92 12.23
C HIS A 91 -4.62 4.66 11.92
N VAL A 92 -4.05 4.56 10.71
CA VAL A 92 -3.28 3.40 10.26
C VAL A 92 -2.00 3.23 11.06
N MET A 93 -1.29 4.32 11.39
CA MET A 93 -0.09 4.28 12.22
C MET A 93 -0.37 3.81 13.64
N PHE A 94 -1.49 4.26 14.22
CA PHE A 94 -1.90 3.79 15.54
C PHE A 94 -2.35 2.33 15.50
N ALA A 95 -3.16 1.92 14.53
CA ALA A 95 -3.54 0.52 14.34
C ALA A 95 -2.31 -0.39 14.13
N ALA A 96 -1.25 0.13 13.51
CA ALA A 96 0.02 -0.57 13.34
C ALA A 96 0.87 -0.63 14.62
N GLY A 97 0.54 0.12 15.68
CA GLY A 97 1.41 0.26 16.86
C GLY A 97 2.71 1.01 16.56
N LEU A 98 2.71 1.85 15.53
CA LEU A 98 3.85 2.64 15.06
C LEU A 98 3.67 4.15 15.28
N GLY A 99 2.50 4.58 15.75
CA GLY A 99 2.19 5.96 16.08
C GLY A 99 1.41 6.08 17.38
N ASP A 100 1.31 7.30 17.88
CA ASP A 100 0.51 7.61 19.07
C ASP A 100 -0.99 7.52 18.76
N TYR A 101 -1.78 7.28 19.81
CA TYR A 101 -3.24 7.22 19.72
C TYR A 101 -3.79 8.53 19.12
N PRO A 102 -4.38 8.53 17.91
CA PRO A 102 -5.00 9.74 17.40
C PRO A 102 -6.18 10.04 18.31
N ARG A 103 -6.34 11.31 18.71
CA ARG A 103 -7.58 11.79 19.34
C ARG A 103 -8.78 11.75 18.37
N SER A 104 -8.70 10.99 17.27
CA SER A 104 -9.72 10.92 16.24
C SER A 104 -10.97 10.21 16.75
N ARG A 105 -12.12 10.66 16.25
CA ARG A 105 -13.47 10.37 16.73
C ARG A 105 -14.00 8.96 16.37
N GLY A 106 -13.20 8.12 15.74
CA GLY A 106 -13.55 6.74 15.40
C GLY A 106 -12.74 5.78 16.25
N GLY A 107 -13.35 5.20 17.28
CA GLY A 107 -12.71 4.18 18.09
C GLY A 107 -12.29 3.00 17.23
N ILE A 108 -11.06 2.49 17.42
CA ILE A 108 -10.65 1.23 16.80
C ILE A 108 -11.31 0.10 17.58
N ALA A 109 -12.13 -0.72 16.90
CA ALA A 109 -12.82 -1.84 17.53
C ALA A 109 -11.88 -3.00 17.92
N VAL A 110 -10.69 -3.04 17.34
CA VAL A 110 -9.69 -4.11 17.50
C VAL A 110 -8.41 -3.53 18.12
N PRO A 111 -7.74 -4.25 19.04
CA PRO A 111 -6.46 -3.80 19.60
C PRO A 111 -5.42 -3.53 18.50
N PRO A 112 -4.64 -2.44 18.62
CA PRO A 112 -3.58 -2.17 17.66
C PRO A 112 -2.52 -3.29 17.70
N LEU A 113 -1.83 -3.47 16.57
CA LEU A 113 -0.64 -4.33 16.50
C LEU A 113 0.41 -3.84 17.50
N ARG A 114 1.24 -4.76 17.98
CA ARG A 114 2.37 -4.44 18.84
C ARG A 114 3.58 -4.08 17.98
N ARG A 115 4.47 -3.24 18.50
CA ARG A 115 5.73 -2.93 17.81
C ARG A 115 6.55 -4.19 17.47
N GLY A 116 6.48 -5.22 18.31
CA GLY A 116 7.15 -6.52 18.08
C GLY A 116 6.55 -7.36 16.94
N ASP A 117 5.38 -7.00 16.41
CA ASP A 117 4.81 -7.63 15.22
C ASP A 117 5.58 -7.29 13.93
N TRP A 118 6.38 -6.22 13.96
CA TRP A 118 7.14 -5.72 12.82
C TRP A 118 8.60 -6.15 12.89
N ASN A 119 9.09 -6.74 11.80
CA ASN A 119 10.52 -6.99 11.62
C ASN A 119 11.20 -5.74 11.05
N LEU A 120 11.71 -4.87 11.92
CA LEU A 120 12.34 -3.60 11.52
C LEU A 120 13.86 -3.69 11.30
N LEU A 121 14.48 -4.80 11.71
CA LEU A 121 15.93 -4.97 11.66
C LEU A 121 16.40 -5.19 10.22
N GLY A 122 17.49 -4.51 9.83
CA GLY A 122 18.09 -4.65 8.50
C GLY A 122 17.26 -4.10 7.34
N GLN A 123 16.12 -3.45 7.61
CA GLN A 123 15.29 -2.87 6.55
C GLN A 123 15.91 -1.59 6.00
N ARG A 124 16.02 -1.52 4.67
CA ARG A 124 16.35 -0.27 3.97
C ARG A 124 15.34 0.82 4.35
N PRO A 125 15.74 2.10 4.45
CA PRO A 125 14.83 3.18 4.80
C PRO A 125 13.55 3.24 3.94
N LEU A 126 13.65 2.93 2.63
CA LEU A 126 12.49 2.88 1.71
C LEU A 126 11.53 1.71 1.96
N ASN A 127 11.97 0.69 2.70
CA ASN A 127 11.17 -0.50 2.99
C ASN A 127 10.53 -0.47 4.36
N ARG A 128 10.83 0.53 5.19
CA ARG A 128 10.21 0.75 6.50
C ARG A 128 8.69 0.82 6.40
N PRO A 129 7.95 0.13 7.28
CA PRO A 129 6.49 0.10 7.23
C PRO A 129 5.88 1.50 7.32
N GLU A 130 6.43 2.39 8.15
CA GLU A 130 5.95 3.76 8.33
C GLU A 130 5.82 4.50 6.99
N ARG A 131 6.87 4.45 6.15
CA ARG A 131 6.85 5.11 4.83
C ARG A 131 5.81 4.51 3.88
N ARG A 132 5.58 3.20 3.97
CA ARG A 132 4.61 2.50 3.13
C ARG A 132 3.19 2.83 3.55
N LEU A 133 2.95 2.89 4.86
CA LEU A 133 1.67 3.29 5.44
C LEU A 133 1.37 4.75 5.15
N THR A 134 2.37 5.64 5.10
CA THR A 134 2.20 7.00 4.56
C THR A 134 1.74 6.98 3.11
N GLY A 135 2.40 6.19 2.24
CA GLY A 135 2.01 6.07 0.84
C GLY A 135 0.59 5.53 0.68
N PHE A 136 0.20 4.56 1.51
CA PHE A 136 -1.14 4.00 1.57
C PHE A 136 -2.18 5.05 1.99
N ALA A 137 -1.97 5.74 3.11
CA ALA A 137 -2.88 6.77 3.60
C ALA A 137 -3.10 7.89 2.58
N ARG A 138 -2.02 8.34 1.93
CA ARG A 138 -2.10 9.34 0.85
C ARG A 138 -2.91 8.84 -0.34
N LEU A 139 -2.65 7.62 -0.79
CA LEU A 139 -3.36 7.03 -1.91
C LEU A 139 -4.86 6.99 -1.66
N LEU A 140 -5.26 6.65 -0.43
CA LEU A 140 -6.65 6.60 0.00
C LEU A 140 -7.27 7.98 0.23
N GLY A 141 -6.54 8.92 0.84
CA GLY A 141 -7.02 10.27 1.10
C GLY A 141 -7.35 11.05 -0.17
N ARG A 142 -6.57 10.85 -1.24
CA ARG A 142 -6.82 11.44 -2.57
C ARG A 142 -8.00 10.83 -3.31
N SER A 143 -8.40 9.62 -2.94
CA SER A 143 -9.43 8.84 -3.65
C SER A 143 -10.75 8.83 -2.86
N ARG A 144 -11.03 9.91 -2.10
CA ARG A 144 -12.12 9.93 -1.11
C ARG A 144 -13.52 9.79 -1.70
N PHE A 145 -13.74 10.19 -2.96
CA PHE A 145 -15.03 10.09 -3.64
C PHE A 145 -15.03 9.03 -4.75
N ASP A 146 -13.88 8.88 -5.43
CA ASP A 146 -13.69 7.85 -6.44
C ASP A 146 -12.81 6.75 -5.85
N THR A 147 -13.43 5.85 -5.08
CA THR A 147 -12.66 4.79 -4.42
C THR A 147 -11.81 4.03 -5.44
N LEU A 148 -10.56 3.73 -5.09
CA LEU A 148 -9.61 3.03 -5.98
C LEU A 148 -10.20 1.73 -6.54
N TRP A 149 -11.06 1.07 -5.76
CA TRP A 149 -11.74 -0.17 -6.12
C TRP A 149 -12.90 0.03 -7.10
N VAL A 150 -13.36 1.25 -7.35
CA VAL A 150 -14.24 1.62 -8.48
C VAL A 150 -13.39 2.05 -9.68
N ALA A 151 -12.42 2.93 -9.46
CA ALA A 151 -11.58 3.49 -10.52
C ALA A 151 -10.75 2.41 -11.24
N ILE A 152 -10.17 1.44 -10.51
CA ILE A 152 -9.34 0.38 -11.10
C ILE A 152 -10.15 -0.53 -12.03
N PRO A 153 -11.29 -1.11 -11.64
CA PRO A 153 -12.11 -1.90 -12.56
C PRO A 153 -12.62 -1.10 -13.76
N GLU A 154 -12.93 0.19 -13.60
CA GLU A 154 -13.33 1.04 -14.73
C GLU A 154 -12.18 1.28 -15.69
N LEU A 155 -10.99 1.55 -15.18
CA LEU A 155 -9.78 1.73 -15.98
C LEU A 155 -9.42 0.44 -16.72
N VAL A 156 -9.52 -0.71 -16.07
CA VAL A 156 -9.33 -2.03 -16.71
C VAL A 156 -10.40 -2.29 -17.78
N ARG A 157 -11.67 -1.96 -17.52
CA ARG A 157 -12.76 -2.08 -18.50
C ARG A 157 -12.57 -1.15 -19.70
N ALA A 158 -12.12 0.09 -19.48
CA ALA A 158 -11.96 1.10 -20.50
C ALA A 158 -10.67 0.93 -21.33
N GLY A 159 -9.61 0.39 -20.73
CA GLY A 159 -8.36 0.05 -21.42
C GLY A 159 -8.43 -1.27 -22.20
N GLY A 160 -9.31 -2.18 -21.78
CA GLY A 160 -9.39 -3.54 -22.30
C GLY A 160 -8.18 -4.38 -21.88
N LEU A 161 -8.32 -5.71 -21.92
CA LEU A 161 -7.18 -6.63 -21.81
C LEU A 161 -6.29 -6.60 -23.07
N ASP A 162 -6.73 -5.88 -24.11
CA ASP A 162 -6.08 -5.81 -25.41
C ASP A 162 -4.85 -4.90 -25.42
N ASP A 163 -4.75 -3.96 -24.46
CA ASP A 163 -3.53 -3.17 -24.22
C ASP A 163 -3.18 -3.12 -22.71
N PRO A 164 -2.54 -4.20 -22.20
CA PRO A 164 -2.12 -4.29 -20.81
C PRO A 164 -1.09 -3.22 -20.42
N LEU A 165 -0.26 -2.77 -21.36
CA LEU A 165 0.78 -1.78 -21.10
C LEU A 165 0.17 -0.39 -20.89
N ALA A 166 -0.73 0.06 -21.77
CA ALA A 166 -1.42 1.34 -21.59
C ALA A 166 -2.31 1.34 -20.35
N THR A 167 -2.94 0.21 -20.03
CA THR A 167 -3.69 0.02 -18.78
C THR A 167 -2.76 0.13 -17.57
N GLY A 168 -1.61 -0.53 -17.60
CA GLY A 168 -0.59 -0.46 -16.55
C GLY A 168 -0.04 0.96 -16.35
N LEU A 169 0.24 1.70 -17.43
CA LEU A 169 0.71 3.09 -17.35
C LEU A 169 -0.36 4.02 -16.74
N ARG A 170 -1.63 3.86 -17.14
CA ARG A 170 -2.73 4.61 -16.54
C ARG A 170 -2.93 4.29 -15.06
N LEU A 171 -2.75 3.02 -14.67
CA LEU A 171 -2.74 2.64 -13.26
C LEU A 171 -1.57 3.29 -12.51
N ILE A 172 -0.36 3.31 -13.10
CA ILE A 172 0.80 3.98 -12.50
C ILE A 172 0.50 5.46 -12.28
N ASP A 173 -0.10 6.14 -13.26
CA ASP A 173 -0.44 7.56 -13.15
C ASP A 173 -1.55 7.81 -12.11
N LEU A 174 -2.59 6.96 -12.07
CA LEU A 174 -3.63 7.01 -11.03
C LEU A 174 -3.04 6.83 -9.63
N LEU A 175 -2.10 5.90 -9.49
CA LEU A 175 -1.43 5.58 -8.22
C LEU A 175 -0.24 6.51 -7.92
N ARG A 176 0.10 7.44 -8.83
CA ARG A 176 1.27 8.30 -8.68
C ARG A 176 1.01 9.30 -7.56
N VAL A 177 1.70 9.08 -6.45
CA VAL A 177 1.85 10.07 -5.39
C VAL A 177 2.75 11.19 -5.89
N ASP A 178 2.19 12.38 -6.06
CA ASP A 178 3.01 13.57 -6.30
C ASP A 178 3.94 13.79 -5.10
N ARG A 179 5.24 13.85 -5.39
CA ARG A 179 6.29 13.99 -4.39
C ARG A 179 6.49 15.43 -3.94
N SER A 180 6.01 16.40 -4.72
CA SER A 180 6.14 17.82 -4.42
C SER A 180 5.45 18.23 -3.11
N HIS A 181 4.47 17.43 -2.66
CA HIS A 181 3.68 17.65 -1.44
C HIS A 181 3.95 16.60 -0.34
N VAL A 182 5.12 15.95 -0.33
CA VAL A 182 5.51 15.11 0.82
C VAL A 182 6.03 16.05 1.92
N PRO A 183 5.27 16.36 3.00
CA PRO A 183 5.90 16.96 4.16
C PRO A 183 7.04 16.03 4.56
N ALA A 184 8.22 16.57 4.85
CA ALA A 184 9.35 15.78 5.30
C ALA A 184 8.83 14.87 6.41
N ILE A 185 8.75 13.56 6.13
CA ILE A 185 8.33 12.59 7.13
C ILE A 185 9.35 12.78 8.24
N VAL A 186 8.92 13.43 9.33
CA VAL A 186 9.75 13.64 10.50
C VAL A 186 9.92 12.23 11.05
N THR A 187 10.99 11.56 10.66
CA THR A 187 11.47 10.37 11.33
C THR A 187 11.92 10.85 12.71
N THR A 188 10.97 11.03 13.63
CA THR A 188 11.30 11.12 15.04
C THR A 188 11.81 9.73 15.41
N TYR A 189 13.13 9.54 15.46
CA TYR A 189 13.74 8.79 16.56
C TYR A 189 15.26 9.01 16.55
N GLN A 190 15.71 9.59 17.66
CA GLN A 190 17.06 10.03 17.99
C GLN A 190 18.05 8.91 18.33
N ASP A 191 17.76 7.63 18.09
CA ASP A 191 18.75 6.56 18.32
C ASP A 191 19.47 6.15 17.02
N THR A 192 20.29 7.10 16.56
CA THR A 192 21.64 7.08 15.94
C THR A 192 22.17 5.89 15.10
N PRO A 193 23.16 6.10 14.18
CA PRO A 193 23.61 7.34 13.51
C PRO A 193 23.89 7.23 11.97
N ARG A 194 23.98 8.43 11.34
CA ARG A 194 24.61 8.81 10.04
C ARG A 194 24.03 8.27 8.72
N SER A 195 23.12 9.05 8.13
CA SER A 195 23.39 9.75 6.85
C SER A 195 22.22 10.68 6.48
N ILE A 196 22.16 11.85 7.12
CA ILE A 196 21.35 12.96 6.60
C ILE A 196 21.90 13.50 5.25
N GLU A 197 23.10 13.06 4.87
CA GLU A 197 23.68 13.25 3.53
C GLU A 197 23.07 12.34 2.45
N PHE A 198 22.29 11.30 2.79
CA PHE A 198 21.78 10.34 1.80
C PHE A 198 20.63 10.87 0.94
N TRP A 199 20.04 12.01 1.30
CA TRP A 199 18.87 12.59 0.60
C TRP A 199 19.17 13.94 -0.07
N ARG A 200 20.45 14.31 -0.24
CA ARG A 200 20.85 15.45 -1.08
C ARG A 200 21.47 14.96 -2.39
N LEU A 201 20.66 14.37 -3.27
CA LEU A 201 20.87 14.30 -4.73
C LEU A 201 19.50 14.33 -5.41
#